data_AF-A0A7Y3BYK3-F1
#
_entry.id   AF-A0A7Y3BYK3-F1
#
_cell.length_a   1.000
_cell.length_b   1.000
_cell.length_c   1.000
_cell.angle_alpha   90.00
_cell.angle_beta   90.00
_cell.angle_gamma   90.00
#
_symmetry.space_group_name_H-M   'P 1'
#
loop_
_entity.id
_entity.type
_entity.pdbx_description
1 polymer ?
#
loop_
_entity_poly.entity_id
_entity_poly.type
_entity_poly.pdbx_seq_one_letter_code
_entity_poly.pdbx_strand_id
1 'polypeptide(L)'
;MKGLLTPVVLAGVLAACGADTIAATPVDRGTELVQDLGCVVCHDGTRPELGPTWNGIWNESRVDINGSTVLVDADYIRSSINFPQQVIAGDYRGFMPPYALSDAEIADIAAFIETLTP
;
A
#
# COMPACT_ATOMS: atom_id res chain seq x y z
N MET A 1 -44.31 46.77 38.15
CA MET A 1 -43.90 45.51 38.80
C MET A 1 -43.08 44.72 37.78
N LYS A 2 -41.81 44.42 38.12
CA LYS A 2 -40.95 43.27 37.73
C LYS A 2 -41.34 42.50 36.45
N GLY A 3 -40.49 42.18 35.48
CA GLY A 3 -39.02 42.16 35.32
C GLY A 3 -38.76 41.74 33.86
N LEU A 4 -37.76 42.30 33.19
CA LEU A 4 -36.43 41.72 32.94
C LEU A 4 -36.42 40.33 32.26
N LEU A 5 -35.63 40.27 31.17
CA LEU A 5 -34.92 39.13 30.58
C LEU A 5 -35.52 38.50 29.30
N THR A 6 -34.99 38.97 28.17
CA THR A 6 -34.79 38.23 26.92
C THR A 6 -34.08 36.90 27.13
N PRO A 7 -34.30 35.95 26.20
CA PRO A 7 -33.18 35.18 25.68
C PRO A 7 -33.05 35.35 24.17
N VAL A 8 -31.88 35.85 23.76
CA VAL A 8 -31.27 35.59 22.46
C VAL A 8 -30.77 34.14 22.51
N VAL A 9 -31.30 33.25 21.67
CA VAL A 9 -30.61 32.00 21.24
C VAL A 9 -31.20 31.61 19.88
N LEU A 10 -30.59 32.04 18.77
CA LEU A 10 -29.56 31.37 17.98
C LEU A 10 -30.17 30.56 16.82
N ALA A 11 -29.96 31.08 15.62
CA ALA A 11 -30.28 30.45 14.35
C ALA A 11 -29.66 29.05 14.29
N GLY A 12 -30.49 28.03 14.13
CA GLY A 12 -30.06 26.69 13.73
C GLY A 12 -29.65 26.69 12.27
N VAL A 13 -28.42 27.11 11.99
CA VAL A 13 -27.75 26.74 10.75
C VAL A 13 -27.42 25.27 10.89
N LEU A 14 -28.21 24.39 10.26
CA LEU A 14 -27.73 23.05 9.93
C LEU A 14 -26.61 23.25 8.90
N ALA A 15 -25.40 23.47 9.40
CA ALA A 15 -24.19 23.25 8.64
C ALA A 15 -24.12 21.74 8.40
N ALA A 16 -24.53 21.32 7.20
CA ALA A 16 -24.05 20.08 6.64
C ALA A 16 -22.53 20.20 6.56
N CYS A 17 -21.82 19.70 7.57
CA CYS A 17 -20.46 19.27 7.36
C CYS A 17 -20.54 18.10 6.39
N GLY A 18 -20.52 18.41 5.09
CA GLY A 18 -19.89 17.52 4.15
C GLY A 18 -18.48 17.32 4.67
N ALA A 19 -18.26 16.21 5.36
CA ALA A 19 -16.95 15.61 5.32
C ALA A 19 -16.75 15.30 3.84
N ASP A 20 -16.00 16.15 3.15
CA ASP A 20 -15.25 15.73 1.98
C ASP A 20 -14.35 14.59 2.47
N THR A 21 -14.92 13.39 2.54
CA THR A 21 -14.18 12.16 2.63
C THR A 21 -13.43 12.11 1.31
N ILE A 22 -12.22 12.66 1.28
CA ILE A 22 -11.30 12.40 0.19
C ILE A 22 -11.17 10.87 0.20
N ALA A 23 -11.81 10.23 -0.77
CA ALA A 23 -11.69 8.79 -0.93
C ALA A 23 -10.20 8.48 -1.02
N ALA A 24 -9.71 7.59 -0.14
CA ALA A 24 -8.32 7.20 -0.12
C ALA A 24 -7.86 6.83 -1.53
N THR A 25 -6.72 7.34 -1.97
CA THR A 25 -6.16 7.02 -3.28
C THR A 25 -5.70 5.55 -3.32
N PRO A 26 -5.46 4.95 -4.51
CA PRO A 26 -4.83 3.64 -4.59
C PRO A 26 -3.52 3.54 -3.80
N VAL A 27 -2.70 4.59 -3.83
CA VAL A 27 -1.44 4.66 -3.08
C VAL A 27 -1.70 4.66 -1.57
N ASP A 28 -2.69 5.43 -1.09
CA ASP A 28 -3.03 5.45 0.34
C ASP A 28 -3.50 4.07 0.82
N ARG A 29 -4.38 3.42 0.06
CA ARG A 29 -4.88 2.07 0.37
C ARG A 29 -3.75 1.02 0.31
N GLY A 30 -2.89 1.10 -0.70
CA GLY A 30 -1.71 0.24 -0.82
C GLY A 30 -0.76 0.40 0.35
N THR A 31 -0.54 1.64 0.79
CA THR A 31 0.29 1.97 1.96
C THR A 31 -0.27 1.35 3.24
N GLU A 32 -1.59 1.44 3.46
CA GLU A 32 -2.27 0.82 4.59
C GLU A 32 -2.16 -0.72 4.53
N LEU A 33 -2.44 -1.32 3.37
CA LEU A 33 -2.35 -2.77 3.17
C LEU A 33 -0.97 -3.34 3.49
N VAL A 34 0.12 -2.72 3.00
CA VAL A 34 1.48 -3.24 3.23
C VAL A 34 1.92 -3.12 4.69
N GLN A 35 1.33 -2.18 5.45
CA GLN A 35 1.57 -2.04 6.88
C GLN A 35 0.79 -3.09 7.66
N ASP A 36 -0.52 -3.21 7.40
CA ASP A 36 -1.43 -4.12 8.12
C ASP A 36 -1.08 -5.59 7.88
N LEU A 37 -0.66 -5.93 6.66
CA LEU A 37 -0.23 -7.28 6.30
C LEU A 37 1.22 -7.59 6.69
N GLY A 38 1.94 -6.60 7.24
CA GLY A 38 3.31 -6.73 7.70
C GLY A 38 4.36 -6.85 6.59
N CYS A 39 4.03 -6.52 5.33
CA CYS A 39 4.96 -6.64 4.21
C CYS A 39 6.25 -5.82 4.42
N VAL A 40 6.10 -4.63 5.02
CA VAL A 40 7.21 -3.69 5.27
C VAL A 40 8.29 -4.28 6.19
N VAL A 41 7.96 -5.26 7.04
CA VAL A 41 8.93 -5.94 7.94
C VAL A 41 10.10 -6.53 7.17
N CYS A 42 9.86 -6.99 5.94
CA CYS A 42 10.85 -7.64 5.08
C CYS A 42 11.25 -6.80 3.87
N HIS A 43 10.38 -5.91 3.38
CA HIS A 43 10.54 -5.25 2.09
C HIS A 43 10.87 -3.75 2.14
N ASP A 44 10.86 -3.12 3.33
CA ASP A 44 11.23 -1.70 3.46
C ASP A 44 12.73 -1.42 3.25
N GLY A 45 13.56 -2.47 3.20
CA GLY A 45 15.00 -2.39 3.02
C GLY A 45 15.81 -2.23 4.32
N THR A 46 15.16 -2.16 5.49
CA THR A 46 15.85 -2.10 6.78
C THR A 46 16.47 -3.45 7.18
N ARG A 47 15.88 -4.55 6.69
CA ARG A 47 16.32 -5.94 6.91
C ARG A 47 16.47 -6.69 5.59
N PRO A 48 17.50 -6.35 4.79
CA PRO A 48 17.71 -6.93 3.45
C PRO A 48 17.98 -8.44 3.49
N GLU A 49 18.27 -9.03 4.65
CA GLU A 49 18.39 -10.47 4.81
C GLU A 49 17.03 -11.20 4.77
N LEU A 50 15.92 -10.49 5.01
CA LEU A 50 14.57 -11.07 5.04
C LEU A 50 13.88 -11.02 3.68
N GLY A 51 14.15 -9.99 2.87
CA GLY A 51 13.54 -9.82 1.56
C GLY A 51 14.15 -8.67 0.75
N PRO A 52 13.92 -8.66 -0.58
CA PRO A 52 14.37 -7.57 -1.44
C PRO A 52 13.63 -6.28 -1.13
N THR A 53 14.35 -5.16 -1.14
CA THR A 53 13.73 -3.84 -1.02
C THR A 53 12.86 -3.50 -2.24
N TRP A 54 11.82 -2.72 -2.02
CA TRP A 54 11.01 -2.12 -3.10
C TRP A 54 11.54 -0.78 -3.60
N ASN A 55 12.53 -0.18 -2.94
CA ASN A 55 12.99 1.16 -3.33
C ASN A 55 13.64 1.12 -4.72
N GLY A 56 13.08 1.87 -5.66
CA GLY A 56 13.63 2.07 -7.00
C GLY A 56 13.57 0.85 -7.91
N ILE A 57 12.72 -0.15 -7.60
CA ILE A 57 12.67 -1.38 -8.41
C ILE A 57 11.72 -1.28 -9.61
N TRP A 58 10.82 -0.31 -9.64
CA TRP A 58 9.77 -0.26 -10.65
C TRP A 58 10.35 0.00 -12.04
N ASN A 59 9.89 -0.74 -13.05
CA ASN A 59 10.45 -0.78 -14.41
C ASN A 59 11.92 -1.21 -14.51
N GLU A 60 12.54 -1.65 -13.42
CA GLU A 60 13.87 -2.25 -13.46
C GLU A 60 13.79 -3.72 -13.84
N SER A 61 14.88 -4.23 -14.42
CA SER A 61 15.03 -5.66 -14.67
C SER A 61 15.72 -6.33 -13.48
N ARG A 62 15.23 -7.50 -13.07
CA ARG A 62 15.90 -8.36 -12.09
C ARG A 62 16.09 -9.77 -12.63
N VAL A 63 17.12 -10.44 -12.14
CA VAL A 63 17.34 -11.86 -12.43
C VAL A 63 16.65 -12.68 -11.32
N ASP A 64 15.89 -13.69 -11.69
CA ASP A 64 15.27 -14.63 -10.74
C ASP A 64 16.23 -15.76 -10.36
N ILE A 65 15.83 -16.63 -9.42
CA ILE A 65 16.63 -17.79 -8.99
C ILE A 65 16.95 -18.78 -10.13
N ASN A 66 16.20 -18.75 -11.23
CA ASN A 66 16.39 -19.62 -12.40
C ASN A 66 17.32 -18.98 -13.45
N GLY A 67 17.80 -17.76 -13.21
CA GLY A 67 18.62 -17.01 -14.15
C GLY A 67 17.82 -16.27 -15.23
N SER A 68 16.48 -16.26 -15.15
CA SER A 68 15.63 -15.52 -16.08
C SER A 68 15.59 -14.05 -15.70
N THR A 69 15.65 -13.17 -16.71
CA THR A 69 15.45 -11.73 -16.50
C THR A 69 13.96 -11.42 -16.54
N VAL A 70 13.45 -10.75 -15.52
CA VAL A 70 12.06 -10.33 -15.39
C VAL A 70 12.00 -8.81 -15.20
N LEU A 71 11.05 -8.17 -15.89
CA LEU A 71 10.71 -6.77 -15.68
C LEU A 71 9.86 -6.66 -14.42
N VAL A 72 10.11 -5.62 -13.62
CA VAL A 72 9.32 -5.32 -12.43
C VAL A 72 8.21 -4.37 -12.79
N ASP A 73 7.04 -4.93 -13.06
CA ASP A 73 5.80 -4.22 -13.37
C ASP A 73 4.64 -4.73 -12.50
N ALA A 74 3.41 -4.30 -12.81
CA ALA A 74 2.22 -4.71 -12.08
C ALA A 74 1.97 -6.22 -12.11
N ASP A 75 2.29 -6.90 -13.22
CA ASP A 75 2.11 -8.35 -13.35
C ASP A 75 3.15 -9.10 -12.52
N TYR A 76 4.39 -8.60 -12.47
CA TYR A 76 5.42 -9.08 -11.56
C TYR A 76 4.96 -9.01 -10.10
N ILE A 77 4.47 -7.84 -9.64
CA ILE A 77 4.00 -7.67 -8.26
C ILE A 77 2.83 -8.62 -7.95
N ARG A 78 1.86 -8.73 -8.87
CA ARG A 78 0.74 -9.65 -8.74
C ARG A 78 1.19 -11.10 -8.62
N SER A 79 2.15 -11.52 -9.43
CA SER A 79 2.71 -12.87 -9.39
C SER A 79 3.49 -13.11 -8.10
N SER A 80 4.29 -12.14 -7.65
CA SER A 80 5.04 -12.26 -6.39
C SER A 80 4.14 -12.37 -5.15
N ILE A 81 2.98 -11.71 -5.14
CA ILE A 81 2.04 -11.79 -4.01
C ILE A 81 1.25 -13.12 -4.01
N ASN A 82 0.72 -13.52 -5.17
CA ASN A 82 -0.10 -14.73 -5.27
C ASN A 82 0.73 -16.03 -5.31
N PHE A 83 1.89 -15.97 -5.95
CA PHE A 83 2.76 -17.12 -6.20
C PHE A 83 4.22 -16.81 -5.83
N PRO A 84 4.51 -16.41 -4.58
CA PRO A 84 5.84 -15.95 -4.16
C PRO A 84 6.96 -16.95 -4.41
N GLN A 85 6.65 -18.24 -4.47
CA GLN A 85 7.62 -19.32 -4.71
C GLN A 85 7.92 -19.55 -6.20
N GLN A 86 7.14 -18.98 -7.12
CA GLN A 86 7.37 -19.11 -8.56
C GLN A 86 8.30 -18.02 -9.09
N VAL A 87 8.31 -16.84 -8.44
CA VAL A 87 9.06 -15.67 -8.87
C VAL A 87 9.89 -15.15 -7.70
N ILE A 88 11.01 -15.84 -7.45
CA ILE A 88 11.93 -15.49 -6.37
C ILE A 88 13.01 -14.57 -6.94
N ALA A 89 13.12 -13.36 -6.38
CA ALA A 89 14.15 -12.40 -6.80
C ALA A 89 15.55 -12.91 -6.44
N GLY A 90 16.47 -12.91 -7.40
CA GLY A 90 17.90 -13.09 -7.18
C GLY A 90 18.28 -14.35 -6.40
N ASP A 91 19.07 -14.16 -5.34
CA ASP A 91 19.60 -15.19 -4.45
C ASP A 91 18.78 -15.36 -3.16
N TYR A 92 17.63 -14.68 -3.05
CA TYR A 92 16.78 -14.79 -1.88
C TYR A 92 16.29 -16.23 -1.72
N ARG A 93 16.57 -16.80 -0.55
CA ARG A 93 16.06 -18.12 -0.13
C ARG A 93 14.94 -17.99 0.90
N GLY A 94 14.53 -16.74 1.18
CA GLY A 94 13.51 -16.38 2.16
C GLY A 94 12.14 -16.89 1.75
N PHE A 95 11.29 -17.12 2.76
CA PHE A 95 9.91 -17.51 2.56
C PHE A 95 9.02 -16.27 2.60
N MET A 96 8.66 -15.74 1.42
CA MET A 96 7.54 -14.80 1.32
C MET A 96 6.23 -15.60 1.44
N PRO A 97 5.36 -15.31 2.42
CA PRO A 97 4.09 -16.01 2.57
C PRO A 97 3.15 -15.66 1.41
N PRO A 98 2.29 -16.59 0.96
CA PRO A 98 1.24 -16.26 -0.01
C PRO A 98 0.15 -15.44 0.68
N TYR A 99 -0.39 -14.44 -0.03
CA TYR A 99 -1.54 -13.66 0.42
C TYR A 99 -2.72 -13.86 -0.52
N ALA A 100 -3.90 -14.10 0.04
CA ALA A 100 -5.15 -14.18 -0.72
C ALA A 100 -5.79 -12.79 -0.79
N LEU A 101 -5.25 -11.94 -1.66
CA LEU A 101 -5.76 -10.59 -1.90
C LEU A 101 -6.61 -10.55 -3.17
N SER A 102 -7.56 -9.63 -3.20
CA SER A 102 -8.28 -9.29 -4.43
C SER A 102 -7.37 -8.56 -5.41
N ASP A 103 -7.75 -8.59 -6.69
CA ASP A 103 -7.06 -7.85 -7.75
C ASP A 103 -6.97 -6.35 -7.48
N ALA A 104 -7.99 -5.77 -6.83
CA ALA A 104 -8.00 -4.35 -6.48
C ALA A 104 -6.97 -4.03 -5.38
N GLU A 105 -6.88 -4.87 -4.34
CA GLU A 105 -5.88 -4.69 -3.27
C GLU A 105 -4.46 -4.86 -3.80
N ILE A 106 -4.23 -5.83 -4.71
CA ILE A 106 -2.93 -6.00 -5.36
C ILE A 106 -2.58 -4.79 -6.22
N ALA A 107 -3.55 -4.24 -6.96
CA ALA A 107 -3.33 -3.04 -7.77
C ALA A 107 -3.00 -1.82 -6.89
N ASP A 108 -3.63 -1.69 -5.73
CA ASP A 108 -3.33 -0.63 -4.76
C ASP A 108 -1.90 -0.78 -4.19
N ILE A 109 -1.49 -2.00 -3.84
CA ILE A 109 -0.10 -2.29 -3.41
C ILE A 109 0.91 -1.97 -4.53
N ALA A 110 0.62 -2.38 -5.76
CA ALA A 110 1.48 -2.09 -6.91
C ALA A 110 1.61 -0.58 -7.14
N ALA A 111 0.51 0.17 -7.03
CA ALA A 111 0.51 1.62 -7.14
C ALA A 111 1.36 2.27 -6.04
N PHE A 112 1.32 1.77 -4.81
CA PHE A 112 2.22 2.23 -3.75
C PHE A 112 3.70 1.95 -4.11
N ILE A 113 4.04 0.72 -4.50
CA ILE A 113 5.42 0.33 -4.85
C ILE A 113 5.98 1.16 -6.01
N GLU A 114 5.15 1.47 -7.02
CA GLU A 114 5.53 2.33 -8.15
C GLU A 114 6.01 3.72 -7.72
N THR A 115 5.54 4.24 -6.58
CA THR A 115 5.97 5.55 -6.06
C THR A 115 7.35 5.53 -5.40
N LEU A 116 7.91 4.35 -5.12
CA LEU A 116 9.15 4.21 -4.37
C LEU A 116 10.37 4.37 -5.30
N THR A 117 11.00 5.54 -5.25
CA THR A 117 12.26 5.84 -5.93
C THR A 117 13.46 5.67 -5.00
N PRO A 118 14.70 5.51 -5.51
CA PRO A 118 15.92 5.46 -4.69
C PRO A 118 16.13 6.70 -3.81
#